data_AF-A0A358DHY6-F1
#
_entry.id   AF-A0A358DHY6-F1
#
_cell.length_a   1.000
_cell.length_b   1.000
_cell.length_c   1.000
_cell.angle_alpha   90.00
_cell.angle_beta   90.00
_cell.angle_gamma   90.00
#
_symmetry.space_group_name_H-M   'P 1'
#
loop_
_entity.id
_entity.type
_entity.pdbx_description
1 polymer ?
#
loop_
_entity_poly.entity_id
_entity_poly.type
_entity_poly.pdbx_seq_one_letter_code
_entity_poly.pdbx_strand_id
1 'polypeptide(L)'
;NYVLDLSSGELMAEGDIFSAGYDLALRPILQGSLLEAHGVKSVQELEDLGFFGIDEIVPNKNFLINDKGITYTFNKGEYSAYQLQVPEVFIPYTAVRSLLRENSVVSKLARLK
;
A
#
# COMPACT_ATOMS: atom_id res chain seq x y z
N ASN A 1 -0.64 -1.83 12.55
CA ASN A 1 0.45 -2.70 12.08
C ASN A 1 1.79 -2.10 12.44
N TYR A 2 2.78 -2.92 12.76
CA TYR A 2 4.16 -2.50 13.04
C TYR A 2 5.12 -3.42 12.28
N VAL A 3 6.16 -2.84 11.69
CA VAL A 3 7.21 -3.59 11.01
C VAL A 3 8.55 -3.19 11.61
N LEU A 4 9.32 -4.18 12.09
CA LEU A 4 10.65 -3.95 12.66
C LEU A 4 11.73 -4.30 11.65
N ASP A 5 12.75 -3.45 11.53
CA ASP A 5 14.03 -3.83 10.93
C ASP A 5 14.88 -4.53 11.99
N LEU A 6 15.14 -5.83 11.80
CA LEU A 6 15.92 -6.62 12.75
C LEU A 6 17.41 -6.28 12.76
N SER A 7 17.92 -5.56 11.76
CA SER A 7 19.32 -5.14 11.71
C SER A 7 19.61 -3.93 12.61
N SER A 8 18.63 -3.01 12.74
CA SER A 8 18.72 -1.84 13.61
C SER A 8 17.95 -1.98 14.92
N GLY A 9 16.93 -2.84 14.95
CA GLY A 9 15.97 -2.93 16.05
C GLY A 9 14.90 -1.83 16.02
N GLU A 10 14.84 -1.03 14.96
CA GLU A 10 13.95 0.12 14.84
C GLU A 10 12.65 -0.24 14.09
N LEU A 11 11.61 0.56 14.34
CA LEU A 11 10.38 0.50 13.55
C LEU A 11 10.64 1.10 12.17
N MET A 12 10.27 0.38 11.12
CA MET A 12 10.31 0.90 9.76
C MET A 12 9.16 1.87 9.51
N ALA A 13 9.49 3.01 8.92
CA ALA A 13 8.55 3.92 8.30
C ALA A 13 8.55 3.74 6.76
N GLU A 14 7.52 4.26 6.10
CA GLU A 14 7.46 4.28 4.63
C GLU A 14 8.67 4.97 3.99
N GLY A 15 9.20 6.00 4.68
CA GLY A 15 10.42 6.69 4.26
C GLY A 15 11.66 5.80 4.24
N ASP A 16 11.69 4.68 4.95
CA ASP A 16 12.80 3.72 4.91
C ASP A 16 12.69 2.77 3.70
N ILE A 17 11.49 2.67 3.15
CA ILE A 17 11.13 1.78 2.04
C ILE A 17 11.23 2.51 0.71
N PHE A 18 10.71 3.74 0.64
CA PHE A 18 10.49 4.46 -0.60
C PHE A 18 11.28 5.77 -0.73
N SER A 19 11.58 6.14 -1.97
CA SER A 19 12.22 7.43 -2.30
C SER A 19 11.25 8.60 -2.11
N ALA A 20 11.75 9.82 -1.95
CA ALA A 20 10.89 10.99 -1.76
C ALA A 20 9.87 11.17 -2.91
N GLY A 21 8.65 11.63 -2.58
CA GLY A 21 7.53 11.72 -3.53
C GLY A 21 6.77 10.40 -3.75
N TYR A 22 7.03 9.38 -2.92
CA TYR A 22 6.37 8.08 -3.00
C TYR A 22 4.87 8.14 -2.74
N ASP A 23 4.39 9.09 -1.95
CA ASP A 23 3.00 9.27 -1.56
C ASP A 23 2.10 9.51 -2.78
N LEU A 24 2.51 10.44 -3.65
CA LEU A 24 1.82 10.69 -4.91
C LEU A 24 2.03 9.55 -5.91
N ALA A 25 3.22 8.94 -5.93
CA ALA A 25 3.54 7.86 -6.86
C ALA A 25 2.84 6.53 -6.52
N LEU A 26 2.53 6.27 -5.24
CA LEU A 26 1.80 5.09 -4.78
C LEU A 26 0.30 5.18 -5.05
N ARG A 27 -0.27 6.38 -5.16
CA ARG A 27 -1.70 6.57 -5.41
C ARG A 27 -2.24 5.73 -6.57
N PRO A 28 -1.72 5.82 -7.81
CA PRO A 28 -2.24 5.02 -8.93
C PRO A 28 -2.05 3.51 -8.70
N ILE A 29 -1.07 3.09 -7.90
CA ILE A 29 -0.83 1.69 -7.56
C ILE A 29 -1.88 1.19 -6.55
N LEU A 30 -2.19 2.00 -5.53
CA LEU A 30 -3.23 1.72 -4.55
C LEU A 30 -4.61 1.65 -5.22
N GLN A 31 -4.91 2.61 -6.10
CA GLN A 31 -6.14 2.63 -6.90
C GLN A 31 -6.27 1.38 -7.77
N GLY A 32 -5.23 1.08 -8.57
CA GLY A 32 -5.23 -0.10 -9.42
C GLY A 32 -5.42 -1.40 -8.63
N SER A 33 -4.77 -1.53 -7.48
CA SER A 33 -4.88 -2.71 -6.62
C SER A 33 -6.29 -2.85 -6.03
N LEU A 34 -6.93 -1.75 -5.63
CA LEU A 34 -8.32 -1.76 -5.15
C LEU A 34 -9.32 -2.14 -6.25
N LEU A 35 -9.16 -1.57 -7.45
CA LEU A 35 -9.98 -1.90 -8.61
C LEU A 35 -9.88 -3.39 -8.95
N GLU A 36 -8.66 -3.92 -9.02
CA GLU A 36 -8.41 -5.34 -9.31
C GLU A 36 -9.00 -6.25 -8.22
N ALA A 37 -8.81 -5.91 -6.93
CA ALA A 37 -9.31 -6.69 -5.81
C ALA A 37 -10.85 -6.80 -5.77
N HIS A 38 -11.55 -5.80 -6.30
CA HIS A 38 -13.02 -5.76 -6.32
C HIS A 38 -13.62 -6.10 -7.70
N GLY A 39 -12.78 -6.39 -8.70
CA GLY A 39 -13.23 -6.77 -10.04
C GLY A 39 -13.95 -5.64 -10.80
N VAL A 40 -13.64 -4.38 -10.49
CA VAL A 40 -14.27 -3.19 -11.07
C VAL A 40 -13.27 -2.41 -11.93
N LYS A 41 -13.77 -1.51 -12.79
CA LYS A 41 -12.95 -0.82 -13.80
C LYS A 41 -12.78 0.67 -13.56
N SER A 42 -13.49 1.24 -12.60
CA SER A 42 -13.47 2.67 -12.33
C SER A 42 -13.61 2.99 -10.85
N VAL A 43 -13.14 4.17 -10.44
CA VAL A 43 -13.34 4.69 -9.08
C VAL A 43 -14.84 4.83 -8.78
N GLN A 44 -15.65 5.23 -9.77
CA GLN A 44 -17.09 5.31 -9.61
C GLN A 44 -17.72 3.97 -9.21
N GLU A 45 -17.28 2.86 -9.81
CA GLU A 45 -17.75 1.53 -9.44
C GLU A 45 -17.30 1.13 -8.03
N LEU A 46 -16.14 1.58 -7.53
CA LEU A 46 -15.77 1.41 -6.12
C LEU A 46 -16.70 2.23 -5.21
N GLU A 47 -17.07 3.44 -5.61
CA GLU A 47 -18.01 4.27 -4.85
C GLU A 47 -19.39 3.63 -4.73
N ASP A 48 -19.87 2.97 -5.79
CA ASP A 48 -21.10 2.18 -5.77
C ASP A 48 -21.04 1.01 -4.78
N LEU A 49 -19.83 0.50 -4.50
CA LEU A 49 -19.58 -0.53 -3.48
C LEU A 49 -19.42 0.05 -2.06
N GLY A 50 -19.45 1.37 -1.89
CA GLY A 50 -19.32 2.06 -0.61
C GLY A 50 -17.90 2.52 -0.27
N PHE A 51 -16.98 2.52 -1.23
CA PHE A 51 -15.72 3.26 -1.10
C PHE A 51 -15.94 4.76 -1.34
N PHE A 52 -14.99 5.59 -0.96
CA PHE A 52 -15.02 7.02 -1.22
C PHE A 52 -13.62 7.61 -1.13
N GLY A 53 -13.41 8.78 -1.75
CA GLY A 53 -12.13 9.50 -1.67
C GLY A 53 -10.94 8.75 -2.31
N ILE A 54 -11.21 7.75 -3.16
CA ILE A 54 -10.19 6.90 -3.77
C ILE A 54 -9.31 7.70 -4.74
N ASP A 55 -9.82 8.77 -5.35
CA ASP A 55 -9.03 9.69 -6.18
C ASP A 55 -7.90 10.39 -5.41
N GLU A 56 -8.01 10.48 -4.08
CA GLU A 56 -7.04 11.12 -3.21
C GLU A 56 -6.36 10.13 -2.27
N ILE A 57 -6.47 8.82 -2.53
CA ILE A 57 -5.86 7.79 -1.67
C ILE A 57 -4.35 7.98 -1.56
N VAL A 58 -3.86 7.92 -0.32
CA VAL A 58 -2.43 8.03 0.02
C VAL A 58 -2.07 6.94 1.04
N PRO A 59 -0.82 6.51 1.11
CA PRO A 59 -0.38 5.55 2.11
C PRO A 59 -0.55 6.11 3.54
N ASN A 60 -1.05 5.30 4.48
CA ASN A 60 -1.49 5.73 5.81
C ASN A 60 -0.56 5.29 6.95
N LYS A 61 0.66 4.84 6.64
CA LYS A 61 1.66 4.31 7.59
C LYS A 61 1.26 3.01 8.29
N ASN A 62 0.11 2.44 7.97
CA ASN A 62 -0.40 1.21 8.58
C ASN A 62 -0.21 0.02 7.62
N PHE A 63 1.02 -0.50 7.54
CA PHE A 63 1.38 -1.54 6.59
C PHE A 63 2.03 -2.76 7.25
N LEU A 64 1.99 -3.88 6.52
CA LEU A 64 2.78 -5.10 6.78
C LEU A 64 3.60 -5.44 5.54
N ILE A 65 4.70 -6.15 5.75
CA ILE A 65 5.62 -6.57 4.69
C ILE A 65 5.81 -8.09 4.77
N ASN A 66 5.82 -8.76 3.62
CA ASN A 66 6.23 -10.16 3.50
C ASN A 66 7.18 -10.35 2.30
N ASP A 67 7.44 -11.60 1.95
CA ASP A 67 8.28 -12.01 0.82
C ASP A 67 7.65 -11.69 -0.56
N LYS A 68 6.36 -11.34 -0.62
CA LYS A 68 5.62 -11.05 -1.86
C LYS A 68 5.43 -9.57 -2.12
N GLY A 69 5.25 -8.77 -1.08
CA GLY A 69 4.93 -7.35 -1.20
C GLY A 69 4.58 -6.68 0.12
N ILE A 70 3.82 -5.60 0.00
CA ILE A 70 3.40 -4.70 1.08
C ILE A 70 1.88 -4.71 1.14
N THR A 71 1.29 -4.90 2.32
CA THR A 71 -0.17 -4.76 2.52
C THR A 71 -0.44 -3.52 3.35
N TYR A 72 -1.19 -2.57 2.80
CA TYR A 72 -1.74 -1.43 3.54
C TYR A 72 -3.09 -1.81 4.14
N THR A 73 -3.34 -1.44 5.40
CA THR A 73 -4.62 -1.63 6.08
C THR A 73 -5.20 -0.26 6.38
N PHE A 74 -6.30 0.10 5.73
CA PHE A 74 -7.02 1.34 5.98
C PHE A 74 -8.09 1.12 7.03
N ASN A 75 -8.22 2.05 7.97
CA ASN A 75 -9.29 1.98 8.96
C ASN A 75 -10.65 2.19 8.29
N LYS A 76 -11.69 1.58 8.88
CA LYS A 76 -13.07 1.87 8.49
C LYS A 76 -13.35 3.37 8.59
N GLY A 77 -13.93 3.95 7.55
CA GLY A 77 -14.17 5.39 7.47
C GLY A 77 -13.02 6.22 6.86
N GLU A 78 -11.84 5.65 6.58
CA GLU A 78 -10.79 6.36 5.85
C GLU A 78 -11.14 6.48 4.36
N TYR A 79 -11.43 5.34 3.72
CA TYR A 79 -11.74 5.26 2.28
C TYR A 79 -12.93 4.35 1.98
N SER A 80 -13.62 3.88 3.02
CA SER A 80 -14.72 2.93 2.89
C SER A 80 -15.77 3.15 3.97
N ALA A 81 -17.02 2.86 3.64
CA ALA A 81 -18.12 2.88 4.59
C ALA A 81 -17.84 1.95 5.78
N TYR A 82 -18.34 2.30 6.95
CA TYR A 82 -18.05 1.58 8.20
C TYR A 82 -18.57 0.12 8.20
N GLN A 83 -19.62 -0.13 7.42
CA GLN A 83 -20.25 -1.44 7.25
C GLN A 83 -19.39 -2.40 6.44
N LEU A 84 -18.48 -1.90 5.60
CA LEU A 84 -17.55 -2.72 4.84
C LEU A 84 -16.50 -3.36 5.76
N GLN A 85 -15.88 -4.42 5.26
CA GLN A 85 -14.68 -4.95 5.91
C GLN A 85 -13.55 -3.93 5.83
N VAL A 86 -12.59 -4.05 6.74
CA VAL A 86 -11.40 -3.20 6.78
C VAL A 86 -10.69 -3.30 5.43
N PRO A 87 -10.51 -2.20 4.68
CA PRO A 87 -9.85 -2.28 3.37
C PRO A 87 -8.38 -2.66 3.53
N GLU A 88 -8.02 -3.80 2.97
CA GLU A 88 -6.62 -4.22 2.81
C GLU A 88 -6.22 -4.12 1.34
N VAL A 89 -5.11 -3.43 1.09
CA VAL A 89 -4.58 -3.22 -0.26
C VAL A 89 -3.20 -3.86 -0.34
N PHE A 90 -3.14 -5.04 -0.98
CA PHE A 90 -1.89 -5.72 -1.24
C PHE A 90 -1.22 -5.18 -2.50
N ILE A 91 0.05 -4.82 -2.38
CA ILE A 91 0.88 -4.29 -3.47
C ILE A 91 2.09 -5.21 -3.66
N PRO A 92 2.21 -5.91 -4.80
CA PRO A 92 3.38 -6.75 -5.06
C PRO A 92 4.62 -5.88 -5.30
N TYR A 93 5.81 -6.39 -4.93
CA TYR A 93 7.07 -5.65 -5.14
C TYR A 93 7.34 -5.25 -6.59
N THR A 94 6.80 -6.00 -7.55
CA THR A 94 6.90 -5.68 -8.98
C THR A 94 6.23 -4.36 -9.34
N ALA A 95 5.15 -3.97 -8.63
CA ALA A 95 4.42 -2.73 -8.88
C ALA A 95 5.15 -1.49 -8.33
N VAL A 96 5.95 -1.66 -7.27
CA VAL A 96 6.61 -0.55 -6.56
C VAL A 96 8.12 -0.50 -6.77
N ARG A 97 8.67 -1.37 -7.61
CA ARG A 97 10.13 -1.55 -7.77
C ARG A 97 10.88 -0.25 -8.06
N SER A 98 10.32 0.64 -8.88
CA SER A 98 10.91 1.94 -9.22
C SER A 98 10.83 2.97 -8.10
N LEU A 99 9.97 2.74 -7.09
CA LEU A 99 9.76 3.63 -5.96
C LEU A 99 10.63 3.26 -4.76
N LEU A 100 11.13 2.02 -4.70
CA LEU A 100 11.94 1.52 -3.60
C LEU A 100 13.25 2.31 -3.50
N ARG A 101 13.61 2.71 -2.28
CA ARG A 101 14.95 3.20 -1.96
C ARG A 101 15.99 2.14 -2.29
N GLU A 102 17.08 2.56 -2.91
CA GLU A 102 18.21 1.68 -3.12
C GLU A 102 18.78 1.19 -1.79
N ASN A 103 19.20 -0.08 -1.75
CA ASN A 103 19.83 -0.73 -0.60
C ASN A 103 18.98 -0.83 0.68
N SER A 104 17.70 -0.45 0.65
CA SER A 104 16.76 -0.71 1.75
C SER A 104 16.56 -2.22 1.95
N VAL A 105 16.17 -2.65 3.16
CA VAL A 105 15.82 -4.05 3.45
C VAL A 105 14.77 -4.56 2.47
N VAL A 106 13.78 -3.74 2.16
CA VAL A 106 12.71 -4.07 1.21
C VAL A 106 13.22 -4.21 -0.23
N SER A 107 14.16 -3.37 -0.66
CA SER A 107 14.78 -3.52 -1.99
C SER A 107 15.52 -4.84 -2.15
N LYS A 108 16.06 -5.40 -1.06
CA LYS A 108 16.69 -6.73 -1.06
C LYS A 108 15.63 -7.82 -1.18
N LEU A 109 14.55 -7.75 -0.40
CA LEU A 109 13.41 -8.69 -0.49
C LEU A 109 12.80 -8.73 -1.91
N ALA A 110 12.63 -7.56 -2.53
CA ALA A 110 12.10 -7.44 -3.88
C ALA A 110 12.98 -8.10 -4.96
N ARG A 111 14.27 -8.34 -4.69
CA ARG A 111 15.23 -8.96 -5.60
C ARG A 111 15.39 -10.47 -5.39
N LEU A 112 14.80 -11.06 -4.35
CA LEU A 112 14.90 -12.49 -4.04
C LEU A 112 14.02 -13.39 -4.95
N LYS A 113 13.61 -12.90 -6.12
CA LYS A 113 12.76 -13.61 -7.09
C LYS A 113 13.51 -13.88 -8.38
#